data_AF-A0A2V7GKZ1-F1
#
_entry.id   AF-A0A2V7GKZ1-F1
#
_cell.length_a   1.000
_cell.length_b   1.000
_cell.length_c   1.000
_cell.angle_alpha   90.00
_cell.angle_beta   90.00
_cell.angle_gamma   90.00
#
_symmetry.space_group_name_H-M   'P 1'
#
loop_
_entity.id
_entity.type
_entity.pdbx_description
1 polymer ?
#
loop_
_entity_poly.entity_id
_entity_poly.type
_entity_poly.pdbx_seq_one_letter_code
_entity_poly.pdbx_strand_id
1 'polypeptide(L)' 'MLGEIRGEVRFKEPLGFHTSLRIGGPADIFIVPQDVEDIRRALSFAEREQLPLEVVGGGNNLLVSDRGFR' A
#
# COMPACT_ATOMS: atom_id res chain seq x y z
N MET A 1 -6.91 2.53 14.11
CA MET A 1 -7.13 3.49 12.98
C MET A 1 -5.82 3.70 12.24
N LEU A 2 -5.83 4.18 10.99
CA LEU A 2 -4.58 4.45 10.24
C LEU A 2 -3.64 5.43 10.98
N GLY A 3 -4.18 6.38 11.76
CA GLY A 3 -3.38 7.31 12.56
C GLY A 3 -2.62 6.68 13.73
N GLU A 4 -2.81 5.38 13.99
CA GLU A 4 -2.04 4.64 14.99
C GLU A 4 -0.87 3.87 14.36
N ILE A 5 -0.75 3.84 13.04
CA ILE A 5 0.39 3.24 12.36
C ILE A 5 1.61 4.14 12.58
N ARG A 6 2.71 3.56 13.05
CA ARG A 6 3.97 4.26 13.36
C ARG A 6 4.81 4.49 12.11
N GLY A 7 4.78 3.53 11.20
CA GLY A 7 5.35 3.65 9.87
C GLY A 7 4.67 4.70 9.00
N GLU A 8 5.01 4.72 7.73
CA GLU A 8 4.48 5.74 6.83
C GLU A 8 3.10 5.35 6.30
N VAL A 9 2.18 6.32 6.29
CA VAL A 9 0.88 6.21 5.63
C VAL A 9 0.79 7.32 4.60
N ARG A 10 0.74 6.95 3.32
CA ARG A 10 0.68 7.87 2.19
C ARG A 10 -0.64 7.67 1.46
N PHE A 11 -1.22 8.75 0.97
CA PHE A 11 -2.47 8.72 0.20
C PHE A 11 -2.19 9.10 -1.25
N LYS A 12 -2.87 8.42 -2.18
CA LYS A 12 -2.68 8.62 -3.63
C LYS A 12 -1.22 8.45 -4.08
N GLU A 13 -0.51 7.51 -3.48
CA GLU A 13 0.92 7.28 -3.73
C GLU A 13 1.13 6.63 -5.10
N PRO A 14 1.89 7.24 -6.04
CA PRO A 14 2.16 6.64 -7.34
C PRO A 14 2.97 5.33 -7.21
N LEU A 15 2.38 4.21 -7.62
CA LEU A 15 3.03 2.90 -7.51
C LEU A 15 4.21 2.72 -8.46
N GLY A 16 4.35 3.57 -9.48
CA GLY A 16 5.55 3.64 -10.32
C GLY A 16 6.84 3.95 -9.54
N PHE A 17 6.78 4.54 -8.34
CA PHE A 17 7.95 4.71 -7.49
C PHE A 17 8.39 3.42 -6.78
N HIS A 18 7.53 2.41 -6.78
CA HIS A 18 7.69 1.17 -6.00
C HIS A 18 7.75 -0.08 -6.88
N THR A 19 7.78 0.08 -8.20
CA THR A 19 7.90 -1.02 -9.17
C THR A 19 9.20 -0.89 -9.97
N SER A 20 9.84 -2.03 -10.29
CA SER A 20 11.06 -2.04 -11.09
C SER A 20 10.86 -1.47 -12.50
N LEU A 21 9.67 -1.65 -13.06
CA LEU A 21 9.27 -1.12 -14.37
C LEU A 21 9.02 0.39 -14.35
N ARG A 22 8.91 1.00 -13.17
CA ARG A 22 8.56 2.41 -12.97
C ARG A 22 7.20 2.80 -13.58
N ILE A 23 6.30 1.82 -13.65
CA ILE A 23 4.93 1.95 -14.16
C ILE A 23 3.96 1.69 -13.00
N GLY A 24 2.87 2.45 -12.96
CA GLY A 24 1.79 2.25 -11.99
C GLY A 24 1.14 3.55 -11.57
N GLY A 25 -0.20 3.58 -11.66
CA GLY A 25 -1.01 4.66 -11.12
C GLY A 25 -1.02 4.72 -9.58
N PRO A 26 -1.84 5.60 -8.99
CA PRO A 26 -1.83 5.81 -7.54
C PRO A 26 -2.49 4.67 -6.77
N ALA A 27 -1.90 4.27 -5.65
CA ALA A 27 -2.62 3.54 -4.60
C ALA A 27 -3.41 4.54 -3.75
N ASP A 28 -4.68 4.26 -3.47
CA ASP A 28 -5.49 5.14 -2.61
C ASP A 28 -4.88 5.24 -1.21
N ILE A 29 -4.32 4.14 -0.70
CA ILE A 29 -3.58 4.06 0.57
C ILE A 29 -2.33 3.22 0.34
N PHE A 30 -1.16 3.75 0.70
CA PHE A 30 0.12 3.04 0.68
C PHE A 30 0.76 3.11 2.06
N ILE A 31 1.11 1.95 2.61
CA ILE A 31 1.62 1.82 3.97
C ILE A 31 3.01 1.19 3.92
N VAL A 32 3.98 1.85 4.54
CA VAL A 32 5.31 1.28 4.82
C VAL A 32 5.38 1.01 6.32
N PRO A 33 5.08 -0.21 6.76
CA PRO A 33 5.02 -0.54 8.19
C PRO A 33 6.42 -0.50 8.82
N GLN A 34 6.52 -0.04 10.06
CA GLN A 34 7.77 -0.05 10.83
C GLN A 34 7.96 -1.36 11.62
N ASP A 35 6.85 -1.98 12.03
CA ASP A 35 6.86 -3.20 12.84
C ASP A 35 5.64 -4.11 12.53
N VAL A 36 5.57 -5.25 13.21
CA VAL A 36 4.48 -6.23 13.04
C VAL A 36 3.13 -5.66 13.48
N GLU A 37 3.12 -4.75 14.46
CA GLU A 37 1.89 -4.17 14.98
C GLU A 37 1.25 -3.23 13.94
N ASP A 38 2.06 -2.46 13.19
CA ASP A 38 1.59 -1.70 12.04
C ASP A 38 0.91 -2.59 10.99
N ILE A 39 1.49 -3.76 10.70
CA ILE A 39 0.90 -4.74 9.75
C ILE A 39 -0.46 -5.21 10.27
N ARG A 40 -0.55 -5.59 11.55
CA ARG A 40 -1.83 -6.02 12.16
C ARG A 40 -2.89 -4.93 12.03
N ARG A 41 -2.53 -3.68 12.32
CA ARG A 41 -3.43 -2.52 12.21
C ARG A 41 -3.89 -2.28 10.77
N ALA A 42 -2.99 -2.37 9.80
CA ALA A 42 -3.31 -2.21 8.39
C ALA A 42 -4.28 -3.30 7.89
N LEU A 43 -4.00 -4.56 8.23
CA LEU A 43 -4.87 -5.69 7.86
C LEU A 43 -6.26 -5.56 8.49
N SER A 44 -6.35 -5.28 9.80
CA SER A 44 -7.63 -5.11 10.47
C SER A 44 -8.42 -3.89 9.96
N PHE A 45 -7.72 -2.82 9.56
CA PHE A 45 -8.36 -1.68 8.92
C PHE A 45 -8.94 -2.05 7.56
N ALA A 46 -8.15 -2.69 6.68
CA ALA A 46 -8.61 -3.09 5.35
C ALA A 46 -9.79 -4.08 5.42
N GLU A 47 -9.75 -5.05 6.33
CA GLU A 47 -10.84 -6.00 6.55
C GLU A 47 -12.13 -5.28 6.99
N ARG A 48 -12.05 -4.38 7.97
CA ARG A 48 -13.20 -3.65 8.50
C ARG A 48 -13.85 -2.73 7.46
N GLU A 49 -13.03 -2.04 6.67
CA GLU A 49 -13.50 -1.13 5.62
C GLU A 49 -13.80 -1.87 4.29
N GLN A 50 -13.59 -3.19 4.24
CA GLN A 50 -13.78 -4.03 3.05
C GLN A 50 -12.96 -3.58 1.83
N LEU A 51 -11.74 -3.11 2.10
CA LEU A 51 -10.82 -2.65 1.06
C LEU A 51 -10.01 -3.81 0.49
N PRO A 52 -9.77 -3.84 -0.83
CA PRO A 52 -8.78 -4.74 -1.40
C PRO A 52 -7.39 -4.43 -0.82
N LEU A 53 -6.59 -5.47 -0.59
CA LEU A 53 -5.25 -5.33 -0.02
C LEU A 53 -4.28 -6.25 -0.77
N GLU A 54 -3.11 -5.71 -1.08
CA GLU A 54 -2.00 -6.44 -1.70
C GLU A 54 -0.72 -6.15 -0.93
N VAL A 55 0.12 -7.17 -0.72
CA VAL A 55 1.41 -7.01 -0.04
C VAL A 55 2.51 -6.97 -1.10
N VAL A 56 3.23 -5.85 -1.15
CA VAL A 56 4.29 -5.62 -2.12
C VAL A 56 5.65 -5.62 -1.44
N GLY A 57 6.57 -6.43 -1.97
CA GLY A 57 7.99 -6.39 -1.61
C GLY A 57 8.75 -5.37 -2.45
N GLY A 58 9.88 -5.75 -3.05
CA GLY A 58 10.68 -4.85 -3.89
C GLY A 58 10.09 -4.49 -5.27
N GLY A 59 8.86 -4.91 -5.59
CA GLY A 59 8.17 -4.53 -6.84
C GLY A 59 8.80 -5.03 -8.16
N ASN A 60 9.65 -6.08 -8.10
CA ASN A 60 10.37 -6.59 -9.28
C ASN A 60 9.51 -7.43 -10.24
N ASN A 61 8.34 -7.89 -9.81
CA ASN A 61 7.44 -8.72 -10.61
C ASN A 61 6.01 -8.18 -10.58
N LEU A 62 5.85 -6.86 -10.63
CA LEU A 62 4.55 -6.19 -10.63
C LEU A 62 4.41 -5.30 -11.84
N LEU A 63 3.27 -5.44 -12.52
CA LEU A 63 2.78 -4.51 -13.54
C LEU A 63 1.48 -3.90 -13.01
N VAL A 64 1.57 -2.66 -12.56
CA VAL A 64 0.42 -1.94 -12.00
C VAL A 64 -0.24 -1.11 -13.09
N SER A 65 -1.58 -1.14 -13.16
CA SER A 65 -2.36 -0.33 -14.10
C SER A 65 -2.16 1.17 -13.85
N ASP A 66 -2.23 1.99 -14.90
CA ASP A 66 -2.26 3.47 -14.77
C ASP A 66 -3.46 3.99 -13.96
N ARG A 67 -4.54 3.19 -13.86
CA ARG A 67 -5.66 3.52 -12.98
C ARG A 67 -5.31 3.41 -11.48
N GLY A 68 -4.23 2.71 -11.16
CA GLY A 68 -3.74 2.50 -9.80
C GLY A 68 -4.40 1.33 -9.08
N PHE A 69 -4.33 1.36 -7.75
CA PHE A 69 -4.92 0.38 -6.83
C PHE A 69 -5.89 1.10 -5.89
N ARG A 70 -7.15 0.71 -5.89
CA ARG A 70 -8.27 1.44 -5.25
C ARG A 70 -9.26 0.47 -4.66
#